data_AF-A0A8J2LHM4-F1
#
_entry.id   AF-A0A8J2LHM4-F1
#
_cell.length_a   1.000
_cell.length_b   1.000
_cell.length_c   1.000
_cell.angle_alpha   90.00
_cell.angle_beta   90.00
_cell.angle_gamma   90.00
#
_symmetry.space_group_name_H-M   'P 1'
#
loop_
_entity.id
_entity.type
_entity.pdbx_description
1 polymer ?
#
loop_
_entity_poly.entity_id
_entity_poly.type
_entity_poly.pdbx_seq_one_letter_code
_entity_poly.pdbx_strand_id
1 'polypeptide(L)'
;MVSLVFPVFLIPLSILCGVFFLIRKIYNAAIRDLKRFDSEAKTPIFTLINDTLSGLGTIRAFGKEEQMINRFESLADSNNGVYYTFISAIRWLSFRLDILAVSVTATTAILVLVFHDVVTAASCGLALSYAAQLSGIFQFTVRMASEVEAKFVCVERLNTFLTLSQSEEDGEGR
;
A
#
# COMPACT_ATOMS: atom_id res chain seq x y z
N MET A 1 26.58 -8.67 13.29
CA MET A 1 27.38 -7.87 14.25
C MET A 1 26.62 -7.66 15.56
N VAL A 2 25.47 -6.98 15.63
CA VAL A 2 24.68 -6.85 16.90
C VAL A 2 24.01 -8.15 17.38
N SER A 3 23.48 -8.98 16.46
CA SER A 3 22.90 -10.30 16.79
C SER A 3 23.90 -11.31 17.35
N LEU A 4 25.20 -11.09 17.13
CA LEU A 4 26.27 -12.00 17.57
C LEU A 4 26.81 -11.63 18.97
N VAL A 5 26.54 -10.41 19.43
CA VAL A 5 27.03 -9.87 20.71
C VAL A 5 25.98 -9.99 21.81
N PHE A 6 24.68 -10.01 21.50
CA PHE A 6 23.60 -10.15 22.50
C PHE A 6 22.57 -11.21 22.10
N PRO A 7 22.67 -12.47 22.58
CA PRO A 7 21.63 -13.49 22.37
C PRO A 7 20.26 -13.04 22.94
N VAL A 8 20.25 -12.12 23.90
CA VAL A 8 19.03 -11.50 24.46
C VAL A 8 18.29 -10.62 23.43
N PHE A 9 18.98 -10.08 22.42
CA PHE A 9 18.38 -9.26 21.35
C PHE A 9 17.46 -10.09 20.43
N LEU A 10 17.62 -11.41 20.42
CA LEU A 10 16.88 -12.33 19.57
C LEU A 10 15.42 -12.49 20.04
N ILE A 11 15.17 -12.34 21.34
CA ILE A 11 13.84 -12.43 21.96
C ILE A 11 12.92 -11.26 21.53
N PRO A 12 13.29 -9.97 21.70
CA PRO A 12 12.46 -8.86 21.24
C PRO A 12 12.34 -8.86 19.72
N LEU A 13 13.38 -9.27 18.98
CA LEU A 13 13.32 -9.40 17.53
C LEU A 13 12.30 -10.46 17.07
N SER A 14 12.23 -11.61 17.75
CA SER A 14 11.26 -12.66 17.47
C SER A 14 9.83 -12.18 17.67
N ILE A 15 9.55 -11.49 18.78
CA ILE A 15 8.23 -10.90 19.07
C ILE A 15 7.87 -9.87 17.98
N LEU A 16 8.82 -9.00 17.63
CA LEU A 16 8.64 -7.98 16.60
C LEU A 16 8.33 -8.60 15.22
N CYS A 17 9.02 -9.69 14.88
CA CYS A 17 8.82 -10.41 13.63
C CYS A 17 7.41 -11.05 13.57
N GLY A 18 6.94 -11.63 14.69
CA GLY A 18 5.58 -12.14 14.80
C GLY A 18 4.52 -11.05 14.61
N VAL A 19 4.69 -9.90 15.26
CA VAL A 19 3.77 -8.75 15.11
C VAL A 19 3.77 -8.22 13.68
N PHE A 20 4.95 -8.10 13.05
CA PHE A 20 5.06 -7.68 11.65
C PHE A 20 4.35 -8.64 10.71
N PHE A 21 4.47 -9.95 10.93
CA PHE A 21 3.80 -10.96 10.10
C PHE A 21 2.26 -10.87 10.20
N LEU A 22 1.73 -10.65 11.41
CA LEU A 22 0.29 -10.44 11.63
C LEU A 22 -0.21 -9.17 10.94
N ILE A 23 0.51 -8.04 11.09
CA ILE A 23 0.15 -6.78 10.44
C ILE A 23 0.16 -6.94 8.92
N ARG A 24 1.20 -7.59 8.37
CA ARG A 24 1.32 -7.83 6.93
C ARG A 24 0.20 -8.73 6.40
N LYS A 25 -0.20 -9.76 7.16
CA LYS A 25 -1.34 -10.62 6.79
C LYS A 25 -2.65 -9.84 6.72
N ILE A 26 -2.93 -8.99 7.71
CA ILE A 26 -4.15 -8.16 7.74
C ILE A 26 -4.12 -7.13 6.61
N TYR A 27 -2.97 -6.47 6.41
CA TYR A 27 -2.80 -5.48 5.35
C TYR A 27 -3.00 -6.08 3.95
N ASN A 28 -2.41 -7.25 3.68
CA ASN A 28 -2.57 -7.91 2.38
C ASN A 28 -4.02 -8.29 2.10
N ALA A 29 -4.75 -8.75 3.12
CA ALA A 29 -6.18 -9.03 2.97
C ALA A 29 -6.96 -7.75 2.65
N ALA A 30 -6.71 -6.65 3.38
CA ALA A 30 -7.38 -5.37 3.17
C ALA A 30 -7.06 -4.77 1.79
N ILE A 31 -5.80 -4.75 1.37
CA ILE A 31 -5.40 -4.21 0.05
C ILE A 31 -6.04 -4.99 -1.09
N ARG A 32 -6.13 -6.31 -0.98
CA ARG A 32 -6.79 -7.15 -1.98
C ARG A 32 -8.26 -6.77 -2.15
N ASP A 33 -8.97 -6.58 -1.06
CA ASP A 33 -10.39 -6.22 -1.09
C ASP A 33 -10.58 -4.78 -1.61
N LEU A 34 -9.73 -3.84 -1.20
CA LEU A 34 -9.72 -2.47 -1.71
C LEU A 34 -9.44 -2.39 -3.21
N LYS A 35 -8.51 -3.22 -3.71
CA LYS A 35 -8.18 -3.32 -5.13
C LYS A 35 -9.39 -3.78 -5.96
N ARG A 36 -10.22 -4.66 -5.39
CA ARG A 36 -11.48 -5.08 -6.01
C ARG A 36 -12.47 -3.92 -6.09
N PHE A 37 -12.67 -3.19 -4.99
CA PHE A 37 -13.54 -2.01 -4.97
C PHE A 37 -13.07 -0.90 -5.91
N ASP A 38 -11.76 -0.67 -6.04
CA ASP A 38 -11.22 0.33 -6.98
C ASP A 38 -11.51 -0.06 -8.44
N SER A 39 -11.47 -1.35 -8.76
CA SER A 39 -11.83 -1.85 -10.09
C SER A 39 -13.32 -1.70 -10.38
N GLU A 40 -14.17 -2.05 -9.41
CA GLU A 40 -15.62 -1.93 -9.53
C GLU A 40 -16.07 -0.47 -9.62
N ALA A 41 -15.46 0.44 -8.87
CA ALA A 41 -15.84 1.86 -8.84
C ALA A 41 -15.42 2.64 -10.11
N LYS A 42 -14.29 2.29 -10.74
CA LYS A 42 -13.79 2.99 -11.94
C LYS A 42 -14.52 2.61 -13.22
N THR A 43 -14.91 1.34 -13.34
CA THR A 43 -15.59 0.81 -14.54
C THR A 43 -16.82 1.63 -14.97
N PRO A 44 -17.81 1.92 -14.09
CA PRO A 44 -19.02 2.66 -14.49
C PRO A 44 -18.73 4.11 -14.91
N ILE A 45 -17.65 4.73 -14.43
CA ILE A 45 -17.25 6.08 -14.85
C ILE A 45 -16.83 6.05 -16.33
N PHE A 46 -16.00 5.07 -16.73
CA PHE A 46 -15.56 4.93 -18.12
C PHE A 46 -16.73 4.60 -19.05
N THR A 47 -17.65 3.72 -18.62
CA THR A 47 -18.88 3.42 -19.38
C THR A 47 -19.72 4.68 -19.57
N LEU A 48 -19.95 5.45 -18.50
CA LEU A 48 -20.74 6.68 -18.57
C LEU A 48 -20.11 7.72 -19.51
N ILE A 49 -18.79 7.86 -19.50
CA ILE A 49 -18.07 8.76 -20.43
C ILE A 49 -18.27 8.30 -21.88
N ASN A 50 -18.15 7.00 -22.15
CA ASN A 50 -18.31 6.44 -23.49
C ASN A 50 -19.75 6.64 -24.02
N ASP A 51 -20.74 6.35 -23.18
CA ASP A 51 -22.16 6.55 -23.50
C ASP A 51 -22.47 8.04 -23.76
N THR A 52 -21.87 8.94 -22.98
CA THR A 52 -22.03 10.39 -23.17
C THR A 52 -21.42 10.85 -24.49
N LEU A 53 -20.23 10.38 -24.84
CA LEU A 53 -19.55 10.74 -26.08
C LEU A 53 -20.34 10.26 -27.31
N SER A 54 -20.83 9.02 -27.27
CA SER A 54 -21.62 8.43 -28.36
C SER A 54 -23.02 9.04 -28.46
N GLY A 55 -23.62 9.42 -27.33
CA GLY A 55 -24.99 9.95 -27.22
C GLY A 55 -25.11 11.47 -27.14
N LEU A 56 -24.01 12.23 -27.30
CA LEU A 56 -23.95 13.65 -26.97
C LEU A 56 -25.01 14.49 -27.70
N GLY A 57 -25.22 14.23 -29.00
CA GLY A 57 -26.22 14.93 -29.80
C GLY A 57 -27.64 14.76 -29.26
N THR A 58 -27.98 13.54 -28.83
CA THR A 58 -29.27 13.21 -28.24
C THR A 58 -29.45 13.89 -26.88
N ILE A 59 -28.43 13.84 -26.01
CA ILE A 59 -28.50 14.45 -24.67
C ILE A 59 -28.76 15.95 -24.76
N ARG A 60 -28.10 16.63 -25.70
CA ARG A 60 -28.27 18.06 -25.96
C ARG A 60 -29.65 18.37 -26.54
N ALA A 61 -30.11 17.57 -27.50
CA ALA A 61 -31.43 17.75 -28.12
C ALA A 61 -32.58 17.62 -27.10
N PHE A 62 -32.43 16.77 -26.08
CA PHE A 62 -33.42 16.59 -25.01
C PHE A 62 -33.17 17.47 -23.76
N GLY A 63 -32.10 18.29 -23.74
CA GLY A 63 -31.77 19.16 -22.60
C GLY A 63 -31.47 18.39 -21.31
N LYS A 64 -30.89 17.19 -21.39
CA LYS A 64 -30.65 16.28 -20.23
C LYS A 64 -29.22 16.35 -19.67
N GLU A 65 -28.49 17.42 -19.98
CA GLU A 65 -27.08 17.59 -19.62
C GLU A 65 -26.87 17.56 -18.10
N GLU A 66 -27.70 18.30 -17.34
CA GLU A 66 -27.61 18.39 -15.87
C GLU A 66 -27.83 17.02 -15.19
N GLN A 67 -28.75 16.21 -15.72
CA GLN A 67 -29.00 14.86 -15.20
C GLN A 67 -27.78 13.95 -15.40
N MET A 68 -27.05 14.13 -16.51
CA MET A 68 -25.84 13.36 -16.78
C MET A 68 -24.68 13.81 -15.89
N ILE A 69 -24.55 15.13 -15.64
CA ILE A 69 -23.55 15.69 -14.73
C ILE A 69 -23.77 15.16 -13.31
N ASN A 70 -25.01 15.22 -12.78
CA ASN A 70 -25.33 14.70 -11.46
C ASN A 70 -25.01 13.21 -11.32
N ARG A 71 -25.23 12.42 -12.39
CA ARG A 71 -24.87 11.00 -12.43
C ARG A 71 -23.36 10.79 -12.42
N PHE A 72 -22.61 11.61 -13.17
CA PHE A 72 -21.15 11.57 -13.15
C PHE A 72 -20.59 11.95 -11.77
N GLU A 73 -21.12 12.99 -11.14
CA GLU A 73 -20.71 13.41 -9.79
C GLU A 73 -20.92 12.31 -8.75
N SER A 74 -22.07 11.63 -8.77
CA SER A 74 -22.35 10.52 -7.86
C SER A 74 -21.37 9.34 -8.01
N LEU A 75 -21.01 8.99 -9.25
CA LEU A 75 -20.01 7.96 -9.51
C LEU A 75 -18.60 8.41 -9.11
N ALA A 76 -18.26 9.67 -9.38
CA ALA A 76 -16.98 10.26 -9.01
C ALA A 76 -16.80 10.30 -7.49
N ASP A 77 -17.84 10.65 -6.74
CA ASP A 77 -17.83 10.65 -5.27
C ASP A 77 -17.63 9.24 -4.71
N SER A 78 -18.31 8.25 -5.28
CA SER A 78 -18.14 6.83 -4.92
C SER A 78 -16.70 6.36 -5.14
N ASN A 79 -16.10 6.68 -6.30
CA ASN A 79 -14.71 6.37 -6.60
C ASN A 79 -13.73 7.11 -5.68
N ASN A 80 -14.03 8.38 -5.35
CA ASN A 80 -13.21 9.16 -4.43
C ASN A 80 -13.23 8.57 -3.02
N GLY A 81 -14.37 8.05 -2.55
CA GLY A 81 -14.48 7.32 -1.28
C GLY A 81 -13.60 6.07 -1.23
N VAL A 82 -13.56 5.28 -2.31
CA VAL A 82 -12.67 4.12 -2.42
C VAL A 82 -11.20 4.54 -2.40
N TYR A 83 -10.85 5.59 -3.17
CA TYR A 83 -9.50 6.14 -3.18
C TYR A 83 -9.06 6.66 -1.81
N TYR A 84 -9.93 7.37 -1.09
CA TYR A 84 -9.64 7.85 0.26
C TYR A 84 -9.40 6.69 1.24
N THR A 85 -10.20 5.63 1.12
CA THR A 85 -10.04 4.41 1.93
C THR A 85 -8.69 3.75 1.64
N PHE A 86 -8.23 3.76 0.39
CA PHE A 86 -6.92 3.27 -0.01
C PHE A 86 -5.76 4.06 0.60
N ILE A 87 -5.81 5.38 0.52
CA ILE A 87 -4.80 6.24 1.15
C ILE A 87 -4.80 6.05 2.68
N SER A 88 -5.98 5.91 3.29
CA SER A 88 -6.13 5.64 4.72
C SER A 88 -5.49 4.32 5.14
N ALA A 89 -5.65 3.25 4.35
CA ALA A 89 -5.04 1.95 4.60
C ALA A 89 -3.49 2.02 4.54
N ILE A 90 -2.93 2.73 3.55
CA ILE A 90 -1.48 2.97 3.46
C ILE A 90 -0.97 3.76 4.68
N ARG A 91 -1.73 4.78 5.11
CA ARG A 91 -1.37 5.59 6.28
C ARG A 91 -1.41 4.77 7.58
N TRP A 92 -2.41 3.89 7.72
CA TRP A 92 -2.52 2.98 8.86
C TRP A 92 -1.32 2.03 8.94
N LEU A 93 -0.93 1.40 7.82
CA LEU A 93 0.26 0.55 7.77
C LEU A 93 1.52 1.35 8.14
N SER A 94 1.68 2.55 7.57
CA SER A 94 2.82 3.42 7.86
C SER A 94 2.94 3.70 9.36
N PHE A 95 1.83 4.09 10.00
CA PHE A 95 1.80 4.38 11.44
C PHE A 95 2.18 3.15 12.29
N ARG A 96 1.72 1.95 11.91
CA ARG A 96 2.08 0.71 12.61
C ARG A 96 3.57 0.38 12.46
N LEU A 97 4.16 0.61 11.29
CA LEU A 97 5.59 0.43 11.07
C LEU A 97 6.42 1.46 11.85
N ASP A 98 5.92 2.68 12.00
CA ASP A 98 6.56 3.71 12.82
C ASP A 98 6.63 3.30 14.29
N ILE A 99 5.54 2.75 14.84
CA ILE A 99 5.54 2.21 16.20
C ILE A 99 6.57 1.09 16.35
N LEU A 100 6.67 0.18 15.37
CA LEU A 100 7.65 -0.91 15.39
C LEU A 100 9.08 -0.37 15.35
N ALA A 101 9.38 0.58 14.48
CA ALA A 101 10.70 1.21 14.38
C ALA A 101 11.12 1.92 15.68
N VAL A 102 10.21 2.66 16.30
CA VAL A 102 10.44 3.30 17.60
C VAL A 102 10.69 2.25 18.68
N SER A 103 9.94 1.14 18.70
CA SER A 103 10.12 0.07 19.68
C SER A 103 11.50 -0.62 19.58
N VAL A 104 12.01 -0.82 18.36
CA VAL A 104 13.36 -1.37 18.12
C VAL A 104 14.43 -0.40 18.59
N THR A 105 14.27 0.88 18.29
CA THR A 105 15.21 1.93 18.71
C THR A 105 15.24 2.07 20.23
N ALA A 106 14.08 2.06 20.87
CA ALA A 106 13.96 2.09 22.34
C ALA A 106 14.60 0.86 22.99
N THR A 107 14.36 -0.34 22.45
CA THR A 107 14.99 -1.57 22.95
C THR A 107 16.51 -1.53 22.82
N THR A 108 17.02 -1.01 21.69
CA THR A 108 18.46 -0.82 21.47
C THR A 108 19.05 0.17 22.47
N ALA A 109 18.37 1.29 22.73
CA ALA A 109 18.80 2.28 23.71
C ALA A 109 18.87 1.72 25.14
N ILE A 110 17.87 0.94 25.55
CA ILE A 110 17.84 0.27 26.86
C ILE A 110 19.01 -0.70 26.99
N LEU A 111 19.28 -1.51 25.96
CA LEU A 111 20.39 -2.47 26.00
C LEU A 111 21.75 -1.78 26.04
N VAL A 112 21.94 -0.66 25.34
CA VAL A 112 23.15 0.16 25.44
C VAL A 112 23.35 0.68 26.87
N LEU A 113 22.27 1.11 27.55
CA LEU A 113 22.35 1.56 28.94
C LEU A 113 22.69 0.43 29.92
N VAL A 114 22.15 -0.77 29.71
CA VAL A 114 22.40 -1.93 30.59
C VAL A 114 23.84 -2.45 30.44
N PHE A 115 24.42 -2.39 29.24
CA PHE A 115 25.79 -2.87 28.96
C PHE A 115 26.85 -1.77 28.93
N HIS A 116 26.56 -0.64 29.57
CA HIS A 116 27.45 0.51 29.69
C HIS A 116 28.86 0.14 30.21
N ASP A 117 28.96 -0.81 31.13
CA ASP A 117 30.24 -1.18 31.78
C ASP A 117 31.14 -2.09 30.94
N VAL A 118 30.60 -2.72 29.89
CA VAL A 118 31.31 -3.73 29.08
C VAL A 118 31.77 -3.15 27.73
N VAL A 119 31.18 -2.06 27.28
CA VAL A 119 31.32 -1.56 25.90
C VAL A 119 31.75 -0.08 25.88
N THR A 120 32.76 0.23 25.08
CA THR A 120 33.25 1.61 24.88
C THR A 120 32.13 2.53 24.38
N ALA A 121 32.03 3.75 24.92
CA ALA A 121 31.02 4.73 24.53
C ALA A 121 30.93 4.98 23.00
N ALA A 122 32.07 4.90 22.30
CA ALA A 122 32.14 5.04 20.84
C ALA A 122 31.37 3.93 20.09
N SER A 123 31.50 2.66 20.50
CA SER A 123 30.77 1.54 19.85
C SER A 123 29.29 1.55 20.20
N CYS A 124 28.92 2.02 21.39
CA CYS A 124 27.53 2.27 21.76
C CYS A 124 26.86 3.32 20.87
N GLY A 125 27.53 4.45 20.63
CA GLY A 125 27.04 5.51 19.74
C GLY A 125 26.89 5.04 18.29
N LEU A 126 27.84 4.25 17.79
CA LEU A 126 27.76 3.63 16.46
C LEU A 126 26.58 2.65 16.36
N ALA A 127 26.41 1.77 17.35
CA ALA A 127 25.32 0.81 17.37
C ALA A 127 23.94 1.49 17.34
N LEU A 128 23.76 2.55 18.14
CA LEU A 128 22.52 3.31 18.20
C LEU A 128 22.25 4.06 16.88
N SER A 129 23.29 4.69 16.30
CA SER A 129 23.19 5.41 15.02
C SER A 129 22.85 4.47 13.85
N TYR A 130 23.42 3.26 13.83
CA TYR A 130 23.09 2.26 12.81
C TYR A 130 21.70 1.67 13.01
N ALA A 131 21.26 1.44 14.25
CA ALA A 131 19.90 0.97 14.53
C ALA A 131 18.84 1.98 14.10
N ALA A 132 19.06 3.27 14.36
CA ALA A 132 18.18 4.34 13.91
C ALA A 132 18.13 4.45 12.38
N GLN A 133 19.29 4.44 11.71
CA GLN A 133 19.36 4.49 10.24
C GLN A 133 18.68 3.28 9.60
N LEU A 134 18.94 2.06 10.09
CA LEU A 134 18.33 0.85 9.56
C LEU A 134 16.81 0.88 9.71
N SER A 135 16.32 1.37 10.85
CA SER A 135 14.87 1.53 11.08
C SER A 135 14.25 2.50 10.07
N GLY A 136 14.90 3.64 9.81
CA GLY A 136 14.46 4.61 8.81
C GLY A 136 14.44 4.05 7.39
N ILE A 137 15.50 3.35 6.97
CA ILE A 137 15.57 2.72 5.65
C ILE A 137 14.48 1.67 5.51
N PHE A 138 14.27 0.83 6.54
CA PHE A 138 13.23 -0.19 6.51
C PHE A 138 11.82 0.40 6.34
N GLN A 139 11.49 1.46 7.09
CA GLN A 139 10.22 2.19 6.94
C GLN A 139 10.04 2.71 5.51
N PHE A 140 11.09 3.33 4.96
CA PHE A 140 11.08 3.83 3.59
C PHE A 140 10.89 2.71 2.56
N THR A 141 11.59 1.59 2.70
CA THR A 141 11.48 0.43 1.81
C THR A 141 10.07 -0.16 1.82
N VAL A 142 9.44 -0.32 2.98
CA VAL A 142 8.08 -0.88 3.05
C VAL A 142 7.05 0.08 2.44
N ARG A 143 7.22 1.39 2.63
CA ARG A 143 6.41 2.40 1.95
C ARG A 143 6.55 2.29 0.43
N MET A 144 7.79 2.24 -0.07
CA MET A 144 8.06 2.08 -1.50
C MET A 144 7.48 0.77 -2.06
N ALA A 145 7.61 -0.34 -1.33
CA ALA A 145 7.02 -1.61 -1.74
C ALA A 145 5.49 -1.52 -1.85
N SER A 146 4.84 -0.82 -0.91
CA SER A 146 3.38 -0.61 -0.92
C SER A 146 2.95 0.27 -2.10
N GLU A 147 3.70 1.32 -2.43
CA GLU A 147 3.45 2.16 -3.60
C GLU A 147 3.66 1.40 -4.92
N VAL A 148 4.68 0.53 -4.98
CA VAL A 148 4.90 -0.34 -6.14
C VAL A 148 3.76 -1.32 -6.31
N GLU A 149 3.30 -1.96 -5.23
CA GLU A 149 2.16 -2.87 -5.24
C GLU A 149 0.87 -2.16 -5.72
N ALA A 150 0.66 -0.91 -5.30
CA ALA A 150 -0.41 -0.06 -5.79
C ALA A 150 -0.32 0.19 -7.31
N LYS A 151 0.89 0.42 -7.85
CA LYS A 151 1.12 0.65 -9.28
C LYS A 151 0.99 -0.63 -10.11
N PHE A 152 1.36 -1.78 -9.55
CA PHE A 152 1.23 -3.09 -10.20
C PHE A 152 -0.23 -3.47 -10.51
N VAL A 153 -1.21 -2.88 -9.81
CA VAL A 153 -2.63 -3.02 -10.14
C VAL A 153 -2.93 -2.64 -11.59
N CYS A 154 -2.33 -1.57 -12.10
CA CYS A 154 -2.52 -1.14 -13.48
C CYS A 154 -1.90 -2.11 -14.48
N VAL A 155 -0.75 -2.68 -14.14
CA VAL A 155 -0.05 -3.68 -14.97
C VAL A 155 -0.87 -4.95 -15.08
N GLU A 156 -1.44 -5.42 -13.97
CA GLU A 156 -2.30 -6.60 -13.96
C GLU A 156 -3.54 -6.39 -14.84
N ARG A 157 -4.16 -5.21 -14.78
CA ARG A 157 -5.28 -4.87 -15.68
C ARG A 157 -4.86 -4.90 -17.16
N LEU A 158 -3.72 -4.30 -17.50
CA LEU A 158 -3.21 -4.31 -18.88
C LEU A 158 -2.94 -5.73 -19.37
N ASN A 159 -2.35 -6.58 -18.53
CA ASN A 159 -2.11 -7.98 -18.84
C ASN A 159 -3.42 -8.75 -19.07
N THR A 160 -4.45 -8.50 -18.26
CA THR A 160 -5.79 -9.08 -18.48
C THR A 160 -6.39 -8.66 -19.82
N PHE A 161 -6.26 -7.39 -20.22
CA PHE A 161 -6.74 -6.93 -21.53
C PHE A 161 -6.00 -7.60 -22.69
N LEU A 162 -4.66 -7.72 -22.61
CA LEU A 162 -3.86 -8.39 -23.63
C LEU A 162 -4.21 -9.88 -23.77
N THR A 163 -4.49 -10.54 -22.65
CA THR A 163 -4.85 -11.97 -22.65
C THR A 163 -6.24 -12.18 -23.27
N LEU A 164 -7.20 -11.29 -22.98
CA LEU A 164 -8.54 -11.33 -23.55
C LEU A 164 -8.54 -11.09 -25.06
N SER A 165 -7.79 -10.09 -25.54
CA SER A 165 -7.70 -9.81 -26.99
C SER A 165 -7.09 -10.97 -27.78
N GLN A 166 -6.10 -11.66 -27.22
CA GLN A 166 -5.52 -12.86 -27.85
C GLN A 166 -6.54 -14.01 -27.94
N SER A 167 -7.38 -14.19 -26.91
CA SER A 167 -8.41 -15.24 -26.93
C SER A 167 -9.55 -14.97 -27.92
N GLU A 168 -9.83 -13.71 -28.25
CA GLU A 168 -10.79 -13.33 -29.29
C GLU A 168 -10.21 -13.56 -30.70
N GLU A 169 -8.94 -13.22 -30.94
CA GLU A 169 -8.25 -13.46 -32.22
C GLU A 169 -8.11 -14.98 -32.55
N ASP A 170 -7.84 -15.82 -31.55
CA ASP A 170 -7.77 -17.28 -31.73
C ASP A 170 -9.14 -17.94 -31.92
N GLY A 171 -10.22 -17.28 -31.47
CA GLY A 171 -11.61 -17.76 -31.61
C GLY A 171 -12.23 -17.45 -32.97
N GLU A 172 -11.80 -16.37 -33.62
CA GLU A 172 -12.34 -15.91 -34.92
C GLU A 172 -11.64 -16.59 -36.12
N GLY A 173 -10.56 -17.33 -35.87
CA GLY A 173 -9.83 -18.15 -36.85
C GLY A 173 -10.33 -19.60 -37.02
N ARG A 174 -11.50 -19.97 -36.49
CA ARG A 174 -12.09 -21.33 -36.61
C ARG A 174 -13.45 -21.34 -37.29
#